data_AF-D8PM81-F1
#
_entry.id   AF-D8PM81-F1
#
_cell.length_a   1.000
_cell.length_b   1.000
_cell.length_c   1.000
_cell.angle_alpha   90.00
_cell.angle_beta   90.00
_cell.angle_gamma   90.00
#
_symmetry.space_group_name_H-M   'P 1'
#
loop_
_entity.id
_entity.type
_entity.pdbx_description
1 polymer ?
#
loop_
_entity_poly.entity_id
_entity_poly.type
_entity_poly.pdbx_seq_one_letter_code
_entity_poly.pdbx_strand_id
1 'polypeptide(L)'
;MNLMAGTKHNHICRIWKRWCAPPKAGQGGNFPEDVFSGCVKAIAHLRERGAVKTAKHVRAKYREVSRVNCYVIHMIKKRSRWTYSVQNGANIDDTNKTLWIEFIDGLEATYRTAANKFRNRGWPLFNKINEILPERAKGKHAYYAGRRQTQPLPQSALQGTAWVGHLAYKDLSD
;
A
#
# COMPACT_ATOMS: atom_id res chain seq x y z
N MET A 1 -18.07 13.83 30.28
CA MET A 1 -18.94 13.10 29.32
C MET A 1 -18.57 13.53 27.91
N ASN A 2 -17.96 12.66 27.10
CA ASN A 2 -17.42 13.01 25.77
C ASN A 2 -17.99 12.03 24.72
N LEU A 3 -19.26 12.25 24.33
CA LEU A 3 -20.03 11.34 23.44
C LEU A 3 -20.13 11.81 21.98
N MET A 4 -19.50 12.92 21.60
CA MET A 4 -19.69 13.54 20.27
C MET A 4 -18.67 13.07 19.20
N ALA A 5 -17.63 12.31 19.58
CA ALA A 5 -16.63 11.83 18.62
C ALA A 5 -17.07 10.56 17.86
N GLY A 6 -18.13 9.86 18.26
CA GLY A 6 -18.51 8.56 17.66
C GLY A 6 -19.27 8.65 16.33
N THR A 7 -20.07 9.71 16.13
CA THR A 7 -21.12 9.73 15.09
C THR A 7 -20.58 10.07 13.71
N LYS A 8 -19.69 11.07 13.60
CA LYS A 8 -19.06 11.49 12.33
C LYS A 8 -18.18 10.40 11.73
N HIS A 9 -17.52 9.62 12.60
CA HIS A 9 -16.57 8.58 12.20
C HIS A 9 -17.25 7.30 11.70
N ASN A 10 -18.45 6.98 12.17
CA ASN A 10 -19.25 5.88 11.63
C ASN A 10 -19.74 6.16 10.21
N HIS A 11 -20.00 7.42 9.87
CA HIS A 11 -20.48 7.81 8.55
C HIS A 11 -19.42 7.60 7.47
N ILE A 12 -18.17 8.01 7.72
CA ILE A 12 -17.05 7.78 6.78
C ILE A 12 -16.87 6.28 6.52
N CYS A 13 -16.85 5.43 7.55
CA CYS A 13 -16.66 4.00 7.32
C CYS A 13 -17.83 3.33 6.56
N ARG A 14 -19.08 3.75 6.79
CA ARG A 14 -20.25 3.27 6.02
C ARG A 14 -20.19 3.73 4.56
N ILE A 15 -19.78 4.97 4.33
CA ILE A 15 -19.53 5.49 2.99
C ILE A 15 -18.48 4.62 2.30
N TRP A 16 -17.32 4.40 2.92
CA TRP A 16 -16.26 3.58 2.31
C TRP A 16 -16.70 2.15 2.00
N LYS A 17 -17.46 1.49 2.89
CA LYS A 17 -18.06 0.16 2.59
C LYS A 17 -18.97 0.16 1.36
N ARG A 18 -19.76 1.21 1.15
CA ARG A 18 -20.67 1.32 0.00
C ARG A 18 -19.95 1.58 -1.32
N TRP A 19 -18.76 2.19 -1.29
CA TRP A 19 -17.97 2.52 -2.49
C TRP A 19 -16.86 1.51 -2.79
N CYS A 20 -16.43 0.71 -1.82
CA CYS A 20 -15.45 -0.37 -1.98
C CYS A 20 -16.05 -1.72 -2.39
N ALA A 21 -17.31 -1.76 -2.85
CA ALA A 21 -17.81 -2.92 -3.56
C ALA A 21 -16.93 -3.19 -4.82
N PRO A 22 -16.71 -4.46 -5.21
CA PRO A 22 -15.42 -4.92 -5.73
C PRO A 22 -14.96 -4.50 -7.15
N PRO A 23 -15.76 -4.01 -8.13
CA PRO A 23 -15.29 -3.99 -9.50
C PRO A 23 -14.31 -2.85 -9.86
N LYS A 24 -14.05 -1.89 -8.95
CA LYS A 24 -13.17 -0.72 -9.24
C LYS A 24 -11.84 -0.71 -8.49
N ALA A 25 -11.55 -1.73 -7.68
CA ALA A 25 -10.27 -1.82 -6.98
C ALA A 25 -9.17 -2.29 -7.93
N GLY A 26 -8.30 -1.39 -8.41
CA GLY A 26 -7.08 -1.78 -9.09
C GLY A 26 -6.17 -2.60 -8.16
N GLN A 27 -5.34 -3.47 -8.75
CA GLN A 27 -4.46 -4.41 -8.04
C GLN A 27 -3.68 -3.71 -6.91
N GLY A 28 -3.86 -4.17 -5.66
CA GLY A 28 -3.15 -3.64 -4.50
C GLY A 28 -3.66 -2.31 -3.94
N GLY A 29 -4.94 -1.99 -4.13
CA GLY A 29 -5.58 -0.81 -3.52
C GLY A 29 -5.28 0.50 -4.26
N ASN A 30 -4.93 0.40 -5.55
CA ASN A 30 -4.86 1.55 -6.44
C ASN A 30 -6.25 1.84 -6.99
N PHE A 31 -7.00 2.69 -6.31
CA PHE A 31 -8.30 3.14 -6.77
C PHE A 31 -8.19 4.27 -7.81
N PRO A 32 -9.09 4.32 -8.81
CA PRO A 32 -9.16 5.43 -9.74
C PRO A 32 -9.61 6.74 -9.06
N GLU A 33 -9.42 7.87 -9.74
CA GLU A 33 -9.72 9.20 -9.19
C GLU A 33 -11.20 9.46 -8.91
N ASP A 34 -12.08 8.83 -9.69
CA ASP A 34 -13.52 8.86 -9.52
C ASP A 34 -13.94 8.34 -8.14
N VAL A 35 -13.30 7.27 -7.64
CA VAL A 35 -13.55 6.72 -6.30
C VAL A 35 -13.21 7.75 -5.23
N PHE A 36 -12.03 8.38 -5.32
CA PHE A 36 -11.63 9.39 -4.34
C PHE A 36 -12.49 10.65 -4.42
N SER A 37 -12.94 11.02 -5.62
CA SER A 37 -13.89 12.13 -5.83
C SER A 37 -15.27 11.83 -5.23
N GLY A 38 -15.75 10.60 -5.35
CA GLY A 38 -16.94 10.12 -4.67
C GLY A 38 -16.80 10.21 -3.14
N CYS A 39 -15.65 9.79 -2.60
CA CYS A 39 -15.36 9.92 -1.17
C CYS A 39 -15.37 11.39 -0.71
N VAL A 40 -14.81 12.32 -1.49
CA VAL A 40 -14.83 13.76 -1.16
C VAL A 40 -16.27 14.26 -1.03
N LYS A 41 -17.13 13.97 -2.01
CA LYS A 41 -18.55 14.34 -1.97
C LYS A 41 -19.23 13.78 -0.73
N ALA A 42 -18.94 12.52 -0.43
CA ALA A 42 -19.54 11.83 0.69
C ALA A 42 -19.08 12.35 2.06
N ILE A 43 -17.86 12.86 2.21
CA ILE A 43 -17.38 13.47 3.48
C ILE A 43 -17.63 14.97 3.57
N ALA A 44 -18.12 15.62 2.51
CA ALA A 44 -18.26 17.08 2.45
C ALA A 44 -19.13 17.63 3.59
N HIS A 45 -20.21 16.95 3.95
CA HIS A 45 -21.11 17.33 5.05
C HIS A 45 -20.48 17.22 6.44
N LEU A 46 -19.36 16.49 6.58
CA LEU A 46 -18.65 16.35 7.86
C LEU A 46 -17.65 17.49 8.11
N ARG A 47 -17.51 18.41 7.16
CA ARG A 47 -16.60 19.55 7.26
C ARG A 47 -17.23 20.65 8.11
N GLU A 48 -16.66 20.87 9.29
CA GLU A 48 -17.06 21.97 10.18
C GLU A 48 -16.15 23.20 10.06
N ARG A 49 -14.86 23.00 9.72
CA ARG A 49 -13.87 24.08 9.59
C ARG A 49 -12.73 23.67 8.64
N GLY A 50 -12.05 24.65 8.06
CA GLY A 50 -10.82 24.48 7.29
C GLY A 50 -11.00 24.27 5.79
N ALA A 51 -9.89 24.05 5.09
CA ALA A 51 -9.82 23.91 3.64
C ALA A 51 -10.63 22.71 3.13
N VAL A 52 -11.26 22.90 1.97
CA VAL A 52 -12.01 21.84 1.28
C VAL A 52 -11.05 20.71 0.90
N LYS A 53 -11.36 19.48 1.33
CA LYS A 53 -10.53 18.32 1.00
C LYS A 53 -10.74 17.95 -0.46
N THR A 54 -9.65 17.91 -1.22
CA THR A 54 -9.66 17.43 -2.61
C THR A 54 -9.44 15.91 -2.68
N ALA A 55 -9.71 15.30 -3.84
CA ALA A 55 -9.50 13.87 -4.05
C ALA A 55 -8.04 13.46 -3.77
N LYS A 56 -7.07 14.32 -4.11
CA LYS A 56 -5.65 14.15 -3.78
C LYS A 56 -5.40 14.02 -2.27
N HIS A 57 -6.05 14.83 -1.45
CA HIS A 57 -5.93 14.74 0.01
C HIS A 57 -6.48 13.43 0.55
N VAL A 58 -7.66 13.01 0.06
CA VAL A 58 -8.28 11.74 0.48
C VAL A 58 -7.41 10.55 0.06
N ARG A 59 -6.87 10.57 -1.17
CA ARG A 59 -5.93 9.56 -1.67
C ARG A 59 -4.66 9.48 -0.84
N ALA A 60 -4.03 10.61 -0.54
CA ALA A 60 -2.83 10.66 0.30
C ALA A 60 -3.12 10.09 1.69
N LYS A 61 -4.26 10.48 2.29
CA LYS A 61 -4.66 9.98 3.60
C LYS A 61 -4.94 8.48 3.58
N TYR A 62 -5.65 7.99 2.56
CA TYR A 62 -5.87 6.57 2.36
C TYR A 62 -4.56 5.81 2.29
N ARG A 63 -3.56 6.28 1.52
CA ARG A 63 -2.25 5.62 1.42
C ARG A 63 -1.51 5.57 2.76
N GLU A 64 -1.48 6.67 3.50
CA GLU A 64 -0.88 6.70 4.85
C GLU A 64 -1.53 5.66 5.77
N VAL A 65 -2.86 5.68 5.82
CA VAL A 65 -3.68 4.84 6.70
C VAL A 65 -3.59 3.36 6.33
N SER A 66 -3.71 3.04 5.04
CA SER A 66 -3.77 1.66 4.52
C SER A 66 -2.39 1.00 4.36
N ARG A 67 -1.39 1.73 3.88
CA ARG A 67 -0.06 1.17 3.59
C ARG A 67 0.92 1.32 4.72
N VAL A 68 0.85 2.40 5.48
CA VAL A 68 1.83 2.66 6.55
C VAL A 68 1.27 2.16 7.88
N ASN A 69 0.13 2.69 8.32
CA ASN A 69 -0.38 2.39 9.66
C ASN A 69 -0.83 0.94 9.80
N CYS A 70 -1.64 0.43 8.87
CA CYS A 70 -2.05 -0.98 8.92
C CYS A 70 -0.85 -1.94 8.80
N TYR A 71 0.12 -1.64 7.94
CA TYR A 71 1.32 -2.47 7.80
C TYR A 71 2.10 -2.56 9.10
N VAL A 72 2.35 -1.44 9.76
CA VAL A 72 3.07 -1.40 11.05
C VAL A 72 2.32 -2.18 12.12
N ILE A 73 1.00 -2.04 12.21
CA ILE A 73 0.19 -2.79 13.18
C ILE A 73 0.26 -4.30 12.89
N HIS A 74 0.22 -4.70 11.61
CA HIS A 74 0.41 -6.10 11.21
C HIS A 74 1.81 -6.61 11.56
N MET A 75 2.85 -5.79 11.44
CA MET A 75 4.22 -6.14 11.85
C MET A 75 4.33 -6.32 13.36
N ILE A 76 3.71 -5.43 14.14
CA ILE A 76 3.64 -5.55 15.61
C ILE A 76 2.93 -6.86 15.99
N LYS A 77 1.77 -7.15 15.38
CA LYS A 77 1.01 -8.39 15.64
C LYS A 77 1.76 -9.67 15.25
N LYS A 78 2.67 -9.60 14.29
CA LYS A 78 3.52 -10.73 13.88
C LYS A 78 4.70 -10.96 14.82
N ARG A 79 5.14 -9.94 15.56
CA ARG A 79 6.24 -10.07 16.50
C ARG A 79 5.74 -10.92 17.67
N SER A 80 6.44 -12.03 17.95
CA SER A 80 6.17 -12.82 19.14
C SER A 80 6.40 -11.94 20.38
N ARG A 81 5.66 -12.21 21.46
CA ARG A 81 5.70 -11.47 22.74
C ARG A 81 5.06 -10.08 22.76
N TRP A 82 4.52 -9.58 21.64
CA TRP A 82 3.71 -8.37 21.65
C TRP A 82 2.25 -8.67 21.37
N THR A 83 1.38 -7.94 22.06
CA THR A 83 -0.04 -7.95 21.79
C THR A 83 -0.44 -6.56 21.33
N TYR A 84 -1.11 -6.48 20.17
CA TYR A 84 -1.70 -5.23 19.73
C TYR A 84 -3.15 -5.16 20.16
N SER A 85 -3.51 -4.12 20.90
CA SER A 85 -4.90 -3.79 21.23
C SER A 85 -5.31 -2.45 20.61
N VAL A 86 -6.61 -2.34 20.33
CA VAL A 86 -7.21 -1.15 19.72
C VAL A 86 -7.16 0.07 20.67
N GLN A 87 -7.05 -0.19 21.97
CA GLN A 87 -7.00 0.80 23.04
C GLN A 87 -5.56 1.17 23.39
N ASN A 88 -4.71 0.18 23.68
CA ASN A 88 -3.38 0.40 24.27
C ASN A 88 -2.22 0.23 23.27
N GLY A 89 -2.51 -0.14 22.01
CA GLY A 89 -1.48 -0.32 20.99
C GLY A 89 -0.65 -1.56 21.30
N ALA A 90 0.68 -1.48 21.11
CA ALA A 90 1.61 -2.56 21.44
C ALA A 90 1.84 -2.73 22.95
N ASN A 91 1.39 -1.77 23.78
CA ASN A 91 1.49 -1.77 25.24
C ASN A 91 2.91 -2.08 25.75
N ILE A 92 3.90 -1.33 25.25
CA ILE A 92 5.31 -1.53 25.57
C ILE A 92 5.62 -0.96 26.96
N ASP A 93 5.94 -1.87 27.87
CA ASP A 93 6.48 -1.62 29.20
C ASP A 93 8.01 -1.47 29.19
N ASP A 94 8.60 -1.21 30.35
CA ASP A 94 10.06 -1.08 30.49
C ASP A 94 10.79 -2.41 30.22
N THR A 95 10.14 -3.55 30.50
CA THR A 95 10.69 -4.89 30.26
C THR A 95 10.90 -5.17 28.77
N ASN A 96 10.00 -4.71 27.90
CA ASN A 96 10.07 -4.94 26.45
C ASN A 96 10.61 -3.74 25.66
N LYS A 97 11.07 -2.69 26.36
CA LYS A 97 11.55 -1.44 25.75
C LYS A 97 12.75 -1.67 24.82
N THR A 98 13.69 -2.53 25.20
CA THR A 98 14.87 -2.85 24.37
C THR A 98 14.46 -3.52 23.06
N LEU A 99 13.54 -4.50 23.13
CA LEU A 99 13.00 -5.18 21.94
C LEU A 99 12.26 -4.21 21.01
N TRP A 100 11.62 -3.18 21.58
CA TRP A 100 10.94 -2.14 20.81
C TRP A 100 11.92 -1.25 20.04
N ILE A 101 13.05 -0.89 20.66
CA ILE A 101 14.10 -0.10 20.02
C ILE A 101 14.69 -0.90 18.85
N GLU A 102 15.09 -2.15 19.07
CA GLU A 102 15.62 -3.03 18.01
C GLU A 102 14.65 -3.18 16.83
N PHE A 103 13.35 -3.33 17.12
CA PHE A 103 12.32 -3.38 16.09
C PHE A 103 12.22 -2.08 15.30
N ILE A 104 12.22 -0.93 15.97
CA ILE A 104 12.15 0.38 15.32
C ILE A 104 13.39 0.65 14.46
N ASP A 105 14.56 0.22 14.91
CA ASP A 105 15.81 0.42 14.19
C ASP A 105 15.86 -0.42 12.91
N GLY A 106 15.28 -1.61 12.94
CA GLY A 106 15.10 -2.46 11.75
C GLY A 106 14.02 -1.97 10.77
N LEU A 107 13.25 -0.92 11.09
CA LEU A 107 12.24 -0.37 10.20
C LEU A 107 12.77 0.82 9.39
N GLU A 108 12.27 0.92 8.14
CA GLU A 108 12.45 2.11 7.31
C GLU A 108 11.89 3.37 8.01
N ALA A 109 12.48 4.54 7.74
CA ALA A 109 12.13 5.82 8.39
C ALA A 109 10.62 6.11 8.37
N THR A 110 9.95 5.84 7.24
CA THR A 110 8.50 6.03 7.07
C THR A 110 7.69 5.18 8.07
N TYR A 111 8.09 3.93 8.28
CA TYR A 111 7.41 3.01 9.20
C TYR A 111 7.80 3.28 10.65
N ARG A 112 9.03 3.74 10.91
CA ARG A 112 9.50 4.14 12.24
C ARG A 112 8.63 5.23 12.86
N THR A 113 8.33 6.29 12.11
CA THR A 113 7.45 7.37 12.60
C THR A 113 6.04 6.86 12.91
N ALA A 114 5.53 5.92 12.12
CA ALA A 114 4.22 5.31 12.36
C ALA A 114 4.25 4.34 13.56
N ALA A 115 5.29 3.53 13.71
CA ALA A 115 5.48 2.61 14.84
C ALA A 115 5.47 3.36 16.16
N ASN A 116 6.18 4.49 16.24
CA ASN A 116 6.19 5.34 17.44
C ASN A 116 4.78 5.79 17.87
N LYS A 117 3.85 6.04 16.92
CA LYS A 117 2.46 6.40 17.24
C LYS A 117 1.70 5.26 17.92
N PHE A 118 2.07 4.01 17.64
CA PHE A 118 1.35 2.81 18.08
C PHE A 118 2.03 2.06 19.23
N ARG A 119 3.11 2.63 19.80
CA ARG A 119 3.83 2.05 20.94
C ARG A 119 2.88 1.78 22.11
N ASN A 120 2.25 2.83 22.65
CA ASN A 120 1.37 2.76 23.83
C ASN A 120 -0.03 3.35 23.57
N ARG A 121 -0.39 3.50 22.30
CA ARG A 121 -1.70 4.02 21.89
C ARG A 121 -2.25 3.20 20.75
N GLY A 122 -3.41 2.61 20.97
CA GLY A 122 -4.09 1.83 19.94
C GLY A 122 -4.77 2.72 18.91
N TRP A 123 -5.26 2.09 17.85
CA TRP A 123 -5.95 2.80 16.77
C TRP A 123 -7.36 2.22 16.55
N PRO A 124 -8.41 2.92 17.05
CA PRO A 124 -9.81 2.52 16.91
C PRO A 124 -10.29 2.22 15.50
N LEU A 125 -9.67 2.84 14.50
CA LEU A 125 -10.05 2.66 13.10
C LEU A 125 -9.39 1.44 12.45
N PHE A 126 -8.44 0.78 13.13
CA PHE A 126 -7.69 -0.34 12.54
C PHE A 126 -8.60 -1.42 11.99
N ASN A 127 -9.57 -1.91 12.78
CA ASN A 127 -10.49 -2.97 12.33
C ASN A 127 -11.29 -2.56 11.09
N LYS A 128 -11.83 -1.34 11.10
CA LYS A 128 -12.64 -0.81 9.98
C LYS A 128 -11.83 -0.61 8.70
N ILE A 129 -10.58 -0.17 8.83
CA ILE A 129 -9.67 -0.02 7.68
C ILE A 129 -9.21 -1.40 7.19
N ASN A 130 -8.96 -2.33 8.11
CA ASN A 130 -8.54 -3.68 7.75
C ASN A 130 -9.63 -4.44 6.97
N GLU A 131 -10.91 -4.16 7.22
CA GLU A 131 -12.04 -4.71 6.44
C GLU A 131 -12.10 -4.21 5.00
N ILE A 132 -11.66 -2.97 4.72
CA ILE A 132 -11.70 -2.38 3.36
C ILE A 132 -10.38 -2.55 2.60
N LEU A 133 -9.34 -3.00 3.30
CA LEU A 133 -8.05 -3.27 2.69
C LEU A 133 -8.21 -4.47 1.75
N PRO A 134 -7.82 -4.34 0.46
CA PRO A 134 -7.82 -5.51 -0.41
C PRO A 134 -6.84 -6.52 0.18
N GLU A 135 -7.37 -7.68 0.55
CA GLU A 135 -6.53 -8.79 0.98
C GLU A 135 -5.59 -9.10 -0.19
N ARG A 136 -4.28 -9.04 0.06
CA ARG A 136 -3.31 -9.52 -0.92
C ARG A 136 -3.45 -11.04 -0.96
N ALA A 137 -4.37 -11.53 -1.78
CA ALA A 137 -4.44 -12.94 -2.11
C ALA A 137 -3.03 -13.36 -2.56
N LYS A 138 -2.38 -14.23 -1.78
CA LYS A 138 -1.14 -14.88 -2.19
C LYS A 138 -1.49 -15.97 -3.19
N GLY A 139 -1.97 -15.56 -4.36
CA GLY A 139 -2.27 -16.49 -5.45
C GLY A 139 -0.97 -17.06 -6.00
N LYS A 140 -0.86 -18.40 -6.01
CA LYS A 140 0.20 -19.15 -6.74
C LYS A 140 0.16 -18.86 -8.26
N HIS A 141 -0.94 -18.28 -8.74
CA HIS A 141 -1.19 -17.93 -10.13
C HIS A 141 -1.76 -16.50 -10.22
N ALA A 142 -0.90 -15.48 -10.10
CA ALA A 142 -1.29 -14.12 -10.49
C ALA A 142 -1.22 -14.04 -12.03
N TYR A 143 -2.37 -13.94 -12.68
CA TYR A 143 -2.44 -13.74 -14.14
C TYR A 143 -2.11 -12.28 -14.45
N TYR A 144 -0.94 -12.03 -15.04
CA TYR A 144 -0.54 -10.72 -15.54
C TYR A 144 -0.90 -10.64 -17.02
N ALA A 145 -2.07 -10.08 -17.34
CA ALA A 145 -2.38 -9.70 -18.71
C ALA A 145 -1.43 -8.55 -19.12
N GLY A 146 -0.32 -8.89 -19.78
CA GLY A 146 0.66 -7.90 -20.25
C GLY A 146 2.09 -8.42 -20.45
N ARG A 147 2.49 -9.55 -19.84
CA ARG A 147 3.75 -10.20 -20.25
C ARG A 147 3.48 -11.11 -21.44
N ARG A 148 3.64 -10.58 -22.66
CA ARG A 148 4.06 -11.43 -23.77
C ARG A 148 5.36 -12.08 -23.31
N GLN A 149 5.33 -13.39 -23.03
CA GLN A 149 6.56 -14.16 -23.02
C GLN A 149 7.12 -14.04 -24.43
N THR A 150 8.18 -13.26 -24.61
CA THR A 150 9.03 -13.39 -25.79
C THR A 150 9.61 -14.80 -25.67
N GLN A 151 9.03 -15.76 -26.40
CA GLN A 151 9.72 -17.01 -26.63
C GLN A 151 11.10 -16.66 -27.24
N PRO A 152 12.20 -17.22 -26.73
CA PRO A 152 13.46 -17.16 -27.44
C PRO A 152 13.24 -17.80 -28.82
N LEU A 153 13.71 -17.12 -29.87
CA LEU A 153 13.66 -17.64 -31.23
C LEU A 153 14.31 -19.04 -31.28
N PRO A 154 13.72 -20.02 -32.01
CA PRO A 154 14.29 -21.34 -32.14
C PRO A 154 15.68 -21.27 -32.81
N GLN A 155 16.65 -21.99 -32.26
CA GLN A 155 18.05 -22.05 -32.73
C GLN A 155 18.23 -22.62 -34.15
N SER A 156 17.15 -22.95 -34.86
CA SER A 156 17.20 -23.45 -36.24
C SER A 156 17.53 -22.36 -37.28
N ALA A 157 17.67 -21.10 -36.87
CA ALA A 157 18.03 -19.99 -37.78
C ALA A 157 19.55 -19.76 -37.95
N LEU A 158 20.40 -20.63 -37.39
CA LEU A 158 21.86 -20.56 -37.56
C LEU A 158 22.42 -21.69 -38.43
N GLN A 159 21.83 -21.96 -39.60
CA GLN A 159 22.48 -22.77 -40.63
C GLN A 159 22.17 -22.24 -42.04
N GLY A 160 23.24 -21.89 -42.77
CA GLY A 160 23.23 -21.40 -44.15
C GLY A 160 23.32 -19.87 -44.21
N THR A 161 24.37 -19.23 -44.70
CA THR A 161 25.24 -19.60 -45.82
C THR A 161 26.60 -18.92 -45.66
N ALA A 162 27.66 -19.71 -45.77
CA ALA A 162 29.00 -19.21 -46.06
C ALA A 162 29.00 -18.62 -47.47
N TRP A 163 29.50 -17.39 -47.61
CA TRP A 163 30.06 -16.89 -48.86
C TRP A 163 31.48 -16.38 -48.59
N VAL A 164 32.41 -17.06 -49.23
CA VAL A 164 33.84 -16.75 -49.35
C VAL A 164 34.03 -15.79 -50.52
N GLY A 165 34.90 -14.79 -50.37
CA GLY A 165 35.41 -13.91 -51.43
C GLY A 165 35.75 -12.54 -50.85
N HIS A 166 36.97 -12.28 -50.37
CA HIS A 166 38.21 -11.98 -51.11
C HIS A 166 38.11 -10.68 -51.96
N LEU A 167 39.11 -9.80 -51.79
CA LEU A 167 39.38 -8.48 -52.43
C LEU A 167 38.66 -7.29 -51.78
N ALA A 168 39.28 -6.13 -51.53
CA ALA A 168 40.65 -5.67 -51.66
C ALA A 168 40.78 -4.39 -50.83
N TYR A 169 41.92 -4.22 -50.18
CA TYR A 169 42.37 -2.96 -49.59
C TYR A 169 42.75 -2.00 -50.72
N LYS A 170 42.24 -0.77 -50.73
CA LYS A 170 42.89 0.36 -51.41
C LYS A 170 42.56 1.66 -50.68
N ASP A 171 43.63 2.26 -50.17
CA ASP A 171 43.75 3.66 -49.79
C ASP A 171 43.19 4.57 -50.89
N LEU A 172 42.63 5.71 -50.48
CA LEU A 172 43.02 7.03 -50.98
C LEU A 172 42.24 8.13 -50.24
N SER A 173 43.03 9.02 -49.65
CA SER A 173 42.65 10.31 -49.08
C SER A 173 42.02 11.23 -50.12
N ASP A 174 41.14 12.10 -49.64
CA ASP A 174 41.22 13.56 -49.85
C ASP A 174 40.63 14.27 -48.62
#